data_AF-A0A7Z0EML8-F1
#
_entry.id   AF-A0A7Z0EML8-F1
#
_cell.length_a   1.000
_cell.length_b   1.000
_cell.length_c   1.000
_cell.angle_alpha   90.00
_cell.angle_beta   90.00
_cell.angle_gamma   90.00
#
_symmetry.space_group_name_H-M   'P 1'
#
loop_
_entity.id
_entity.type
_entity.pdbx_description
1 polymer ?
#
loop_
_entity_poly.entity_id
_entity_poly.type
_entity_poly.pdbx_seq_one_letter_code
_entity_poly.pdbx_strand_id
1 'polypeptide(L)'
;MTTAKTPAAVSLSALLALTACSGGSSLYEFTEPMMEPTSSIEFRVPAELLELNEDYAENRVFDSVTVSAVDSEDAGECVVEYRVTYANGGLERLLAYIEETADDPRFEGNEEERMAFEVTGRPLDEIELSEDYSSAVVPLDCAASPSDGESTSIVYFSQVIGDESITLARTDVAVMQGGELYIHETEVRDWQLDSNGNWIPQ
;
A
#
# COMPACT_ATOMS: atom_id res chain seq x y z
N MET A 1 8.44 -3.02 76.22
CA MET A 1 7.32 -3.67 75.51
C MET A 1 6.79 -2.70 74.49
N THR A 2 7.09 -3.00 73.23
CA THR A 2 6.77 -2.26 72.01
C THR A 2 5.39 -2.68 71.49
N THR A 3 4.60 -1.74 70.97
CA THR A 3 3.63 -2.05 69.90
C THR A 3 3.36 -0.79 69.07
N ALA A 4 4.02 -0.69 67.92
CA ALA A 4 3.70 0.27 66.87
C ALA A 4 2.56 -0.30 66.00
N LYS A 5 1.58 0.53 65.65
CA LYS A 5 0.51 0.21 64.69
C LYS A 5 0.93 0.67 63.30
N THR A 6 1.05 -0.27 62.38
CA THR A 6 1.24 -0.04 60.94
C THR A 6 -0.11 0.29 60.29
N PRO A 7 -0.24 1.34 59.44
CA PRO A 7 -1.36 1.46 58.54
C PRO A 7 -1.09 0.68 57.24
N ALA A 8 -2.06 -0.12 56.83
CA ALA A 8 -2.07 -0.82 55.54
C ALA A 8 -2.53 0.12 54.42
N ALA A 9 -1.94 -0.09 53.25
CA ALA A 9 -2.10 0.69 52.02
C ALA A 9 -3.47 0.50 51.34
N VAL A 10 -3.87 1.47 50.52
CA VAL A 10 -4.66 1.20 49.31
C VAL A 10 -4.08 2.06 48.19
N SER A 11 -3.29 1.44 47.31
CA SER A 11 -2.85 2.05 46.05
C SER A 11 -3.87 1.63 44.99
N LEU A 12 -4.66 2.59 44.48
CA LEU A 12 -5.49 2.37 43.30
C LEU A 12 -4.58 2.44 42.07
N SER A 13 -4.12 1.30 41.59
CA SER A 13 -3.58 1.18 40.24
C SER A 13 -4.76 1.14 39.27
N ALA A 14 -5.06 2.27 38.63
CA ALA A 14 -5.97 2.31 37.49
C ALA A 14 -5.30 1.56 36.33
N LEU A 15 -5.76 0.34 36.09
CA LEU A 15 -5.46 -0.41 34.87
C LEU A 15 -6.23 0.25 33.72
N LEU A 16 -5.56 1.14 32.99
CA LEU A 16 -5.97 1.51 31.63
C LEU A 16 -5.78 0.26 30.77
N ALA A 17 -6.85 -0.50 30.60
CA ALA A 17 -6.93 -1.53 29.57
C ALA A 17 -6.95 -0.82 28.21
N LEU A 18 -5.77 -0.69 27.59
CA LEU A 18 -5.67 -0.48 26.15
C LEU A 18 -6.29 -1.72 25.51
N THR A 19 -7.52 -1.59 25.00
CA THR A 19 -8.05 -2.53 24.03
C THR A 19 -7.14 -2.45 22.82
N ALA A 20 -6.18 -3.37 22.74
CA ALA A 20 -5.42 -3.62 21.53
C ALA A 20 -6.44 -3.91 20.43
N CYS A 21 -6.67 -2.94 19.54
CA CYS A 21 -7.39 -3.18 18.31
C CYS A 21 -6.70 -4.34 17.59
N SER A 22 -7.52 -5.28 17.16
CA SER A 22 -7.12 -6.39 16.30
C SER A 22 -6.69 -5.86 14.94
N GLY A 23 -5.53 -5.20 14.87
CA GLY A 23 -4.88 -4.82 13.61
C GLY A 23 -4.32 -6.07 12.95
N GLY A 24 -5.20 -6.86 12.33
CA GLY A 24 -4.79 -7.98 11.50
C GLY A 24 -4.18 -7.43 10.22
N SER A 25 -3.00 -7.91 9.83
CA SER A 25 -2.45 -7.71 8.49
C SER A 25 -3.02 -8.78 7.55
N SER A 26 -3.39 -8.39 6.34
CA SER A 26 -3.94 -9.27 5.32
C SER A 26 -3.03 -9.30 4.09
N LEU A 27 -2.95 -10.45 3.41
CA LEU A 27 -2.27 -10.59 2.12
C LEU A 27 -3.32 -10.57 1.00
N TYR A 28 -3.08 -9.76 -0.03
CA TYR A 28 -3.92 -9.66 -1.21
C TYR A 28 -3.12 -10.01 -2.48
N GLU A 29 -3.64 -10.98 -3.23
CA GLU A 29 -3.02 -11.51 -4.45
C GLU A 29 -3.93 -11.36 -5.68
N PHE A 30 -4.78 -10.33 -5.74
CA PHE A 30 -5.60 -10.03 -6.94
C PHE A 30 -6.59 -11.15 -7.35
N THR A 31 -6.96 -12.05 -6.44
CA THR A 31 -7.82 -13.21 -6.74
C THR A 31 -9.27 -13.07 -6.29
N GLU A 32 -9.51 -12.63 -5.06
CA GLU A 32 -10.86 -12.45 -4.51
C GLU A 32 -10.96 -11.14 -3.72
N PRO A 33 -12.07 -10.40 -3.82
CA PRO A 33 -12.25 -9.17 -3.06
C PRO A 33 -12.18 -9.44 -1.55
N MET A 34 -11.35 -8.67 -0.85
CA MET A 34 -11.31 -8.72 0.60
C MET A 34 -12.55 -8.05 1.18
N MET A 35 -13.40 -8.83 1.84
CA MET A 35 -14.61 -8.33 2.50
C MET A 35 -14.45 -8.10 4.00
N GLU A 36 -13.35 -8.57 4.60
CA GLU A 36 -13.08 -8.38 6.02
C GLU A 36 -12.31 -7.08 6.25
N PRO A 37 -12.74 -6.22 7.18
CA PRO A 37 -12.04 -4.98 7.49
C PRO A 37 -10.67 -5.28 8.10
N THR A 38 -9.65 -4.61 7.60
CA THR A 38 -8.27 -4.70 8.08
C THR A 38 -7.63 -3.32 8.07
N SER A 39 -6.67 -3.09 8.96
CA SER A 39 -5.93 -1.82 8.99
C SER A 39 -4.62 -1.88 8.19
N SER A 40 -4.28 -3.04 7.60
CA SER A 40 -3.03 -3.21 6.85
C SER A 40 -3.15 -4.33 5.82
N ILE A 41 -2.85 -4.01 4.56
CA ILE A 41 -2.91 -4.95 3.43
C ILE A 41 -1.55 -4.99 2.75
N GLU A 42 -0.95 -6.16 2.67
CA GLU A 42 0.18 -6.43 1.80
C GLU A 42 -0.33 -6.94 0.45
N PHE A 43 0.03 -6.25 -0.62
CA PHE A 43 -0.28 -6.60 -2.00
C PHE A 43 0.92 -7.31 -2.62
N ARG A 44 0.66 -8.40 -3.36
CA ARG A 44 1.66 -9.13 -4.14
C ARG A 44 1.08 -9.62 -5.45
N VAL A 45 1.91 -9.71 -6.49
CA VAL A 45 1.53 -10.46 -7.69
C VAL A 45 1.61 -11.97 -7.38
N PRO A 46 0.56 -12.76 -7.66
CA PRO A 46 0.56 -14.21 -7.48
C PRO A 46 1.77 -14.90 -8.09
N ALA A 47 2.34 -15.87 -7.38
CA ALA A 47 3.46 -16.67 -7.90
C ALA A 47 3.13 -17.35 -9.24
N GLU A 48 1.89 -17.81 -9.42
CA GLU A 48 1.42 -18.39 -10.69
C GLU A 48 1.55 -17.39 -11.85
N LEU A 49 1.19 -16.12 -11.64
CA LEU A 49 1.34 -15.09 -12.68
C LEU A 49 2.81 -14.78 -12.97
N LEU A 50 3.69 -14.86 -11.96
CA LEU A 50 5.14 -14.72 -12.19
C LEU A 50 5.71 -15.87 -13.04
N GLU A 51 5.17 -17.08 -12.89
CA GLU A 51 5.56 -18.23 -13.71
C GLU A 51 5.00 -18.15 -15.14
N LEU A 52 3.79 -17.59 -15.29
CA LEU A 52 3.12 -17.46 -16.58
C LEU A 52 3.59 -16.24 -17.39
N ASN A 53 4.12 -15.21 -16.73
CA ASN A 53 4.60 -13.98 -17.34
C ASN A 53 6.08 -13.74 -16.98
N GLU A 54 6.97 -14.47 -17.66
CA GLU A 54 8.43 -14.39 -17.47
C GLU A 54 8.97 -12.97 -17.67
N ASP A 55 8.45 -12.25 -18.67
CA ASP A 55 8.87 -10.87 -18.97
C ASP A 55 8.60 -9.91 -17.80
N TYR A 56 7.41 -10.02 -17.20
CA TYR A 56 7.12 -9.31 -15.95
C TYR A 56 8.00 -9.77 -14.81
N ALA A 57 8.17 -11.07 -14.63
CA ALA A 57 8.96 -11.59 -13.52
C ALA A 57 10.42 -11.09 -13.53
N GLU A 58 11.01 -10.92 -14.71
CA GLU A 58 12.37 -10.41 -14.91
C GLU A 58 12.48 -8.88 -14.77
N ASN A 59 11.44 -8.14 -15.18
CA ASN A 59 11.48 -6.68 -15.30
C ASN A 59 10.65 -5.92 -14.25
N ARG A 60 9.97 -6.62 -13.34
CA ARG A 60 9.14 -6.00 -12.29
C ARG A 60 9.94 -5.05 -11.39
N VAL A 61 9.27 -3.98 -10.99
CA VAL A 61 9.81 -2.97 -10.06
C VAL A 61 9.58 -3.39 -8.62
N PHE A 62 8.36 -3.80 -8.29
CA PHE A 62 7.94 -4.11 -6.92
C PHE A 62 7.84 -5.62 -6.69
N ASP A 63 8.26 -6.08 -5.52
CA ASP A 63 7.99 -7.42 -5.01
C ASP A 63 6.71 -7.44 -4.18
N SER A 64 6.55 -6.45 -3.30
CA SER A 64 5.32 -6.21 -2.55
C SER A 64 5.13 -4.73 -2.23
N VAL A 65 3.87 -4.35 -2.02
CA VAL A 65 3.47 -3.03 -1.50
C VAL A 65 2.57 -3.27 -0.32
N THR A 66 2.84 -2.67 0.83
CA THR A 66 1.95 -2.72 2.00
C THR A 66 1.32 -1.37 2.21
N VAL A 67 -0.02 -1.32 2.27
CA VAL A 67 -0.78 -0.11 2.63
C VAL A 67 -1.33 -0.31 4.03
N SER A 68 -1.05 0.64 4.94
CA SER A 68 -1.56 0.60 6.31
C SER A 68 -2.27 1.89 6.64
N ALA A 69 -3.43 1.82 7.28
CA ALA A 69 -4.07 3.01 7.85
C ALA A 69 -3.21 3.52 9.02
N VAL A 70 -3.03 4.83 9.08
CA VAL A 70 -2.32 5.52 10.16
C VAL A 70 -3.22 6.59 10.76
N ASP A 71 -3.04 6.86 12.05
CA ASP A 71 -3.84 7.86 12.75
C ASP A 71 -3.56 9.26 12.16
N SER A 72 -4.62 9.96 11.73
CA SER A 72 -4.53 11.36 11.35
C SER A 72 -4.72 12.26 12.57
N GLU A 73 -3.99 13.38 12.59
CA GLU A 73 -4.23 14.46 13.55
C GLU A 73 -5.47 15.29 13.16
N ASP A 74 -5.87 15.27 11.89
CA ASP A 74 -7.10 15.89 11.39
C ASP A 74 -8.25 14.88 11.37
N ALA A 75 -9.30 15.15 12.15
CA ALA A 75 -10.48 14.29 12.25
C ALA A 75 -11.31 14.19 10.95
N GLY A 76 -11.07 15.07 9.98
CA GLY A 76 -11.69 15.06 8.66
C GLY A 76 -10.92 14.29 7.59
N GLU A 77 -9.71 13.82 7.91
CA GLU A 77 -8.79 13.22 6.94
C GLU A 77 -8.44 11.79 7.36
N CYS A 78 -8.25 10.94 6.37
CA CYS A 78 -7.70 9.61 6.55
C CYS A 78 -6.29 9.61 5.97
N VAL A 79 -5.39 8.86 6.57
CA VAL A 79 -4.00 8.79 6.10
C VAL A 79 -3.62 7.32 5.98
N VAL A 80 -2.93 7.00 4.89
CA VAL A 80 -2.33 5.68 4.69
C VAL A 80 -0.83 5.79 4.50
N GLU A 81 -0.12 4.81 5.02
CA GLU A 81 1.31 4.63 4.80
C GLU A 81 1.52 3.50 3.79
N TYR A 82 2.23 3.82 2.72
CA TYR A 82 2.79 2.87 1.78
C TYR A 82 4.15 2.42 2.30
N ARG A 83 4.40 1.10 2.26
CA ARG A 83 5.72 0.51 2.40
C ARG A 83 6.00 -0.40 1.22
N VAL A 84 7.08 -0.13 0.52
CA VAL A 84 7.44 -0.78 -0.73
C VAL A 84 8.62 -1.70 -0.52
N THR A 85 8.49 -2.94 -0.97
CA THR A 85 9.61 -3.85 -1.16
C THR A 85 9.89 -3.93 -2.66
N TYR A 86 11.05 -3.44 -3.07
CA TYR A 86 11.47 -3.55 -4.46
C TYR A 86 11.88 -4.98 -4.81
N ALA A 87 11.58 -5.39 -6.04
CA ALA A 87 12.14 -6.60 -6.60
C ALA A 87 13.67 -6.47 -6.75
N ASN A 88 14.35 -7.58 -7.04
CA ASN A 88 15.81 -7.55 -7.24
C ASN A 88 16.18 -6.60 -8.40
N GLY A 89 16.92 -5.53 -8.09
CA GLY A 89 17.25 -4.47 -9.06
C GLY A 89 16.08 -3.55 -9.43
N GLY A 90 14.94 -3.66 -8.75
CA GLY A 90 13.70 -2.98 -9.08
C GLY A 90 13.80 -1.46 -8.95
N LEU A 91 14.36 -0.98 -7.83
CA LEU A 91 14.57 0.44 -7.60
C LEU A 91 15.59 1.02 -8.59
N GLU A 92 16.71 0.32 -8.80
CA GLU A 92 17.74 0.76 -9.75
C GLU A 92 17.19 0.85 -11.17
N ARG A 93 16.34 -0.10 -11.57
CA ARG A 93 15.67 -0.08 -12.87
C ARG A 93 14.71 1.10 -12.99
N LEU A 94 13.93 1.38 -11.95
CA LEU A 94 13.00 2.51 -11.94
C LEU A 94 13.74 3.85 -12.02
N LEU A 95 14.80 4.02 -11.24
CA LEU A 95 15.64 5.23 -11.27
C LEU A 95 16.31 5.41 -12.63
N ALA A 96 16.84 4.33 -13.22
CA ALA A 96 17.41 4.37 -14.57
C ALA A 96 16.37 4.81 -15.61
N TYR A 97 15.15 4.28 -15.55
CA TYR A 97 14.06 4.71 -16.42
C TYR A 97 13.75 6.21 -16.25
N ILE A 98 13.66 6.71 -15.02
CA ILE A 98 13.41 8.14 -14.75
C ILE A 98 14.54 8.99 -15.32
N GLU A 99 15.80 8.61 -15.11
CA GLU A 99 16.97 9.31 -15.66
C GLU A 99 16.95 9.32 -17.20
N GLU A 100 16.72 8.17 -17.83
CA GLU A 100 16.72 8.02 -19.30
C GLU A 100 15.60 8.82 -19.98
N THR A 101 14.47 9.01 -19.30
CA THR A 101 13.29 9.71 -19.82
C THR A 101 13.18 11.15 -19.32
N ALA A 102 14.18 11.68 -18.62
CA ALA A 102 14.14 13.03 -18.03
C ALA A 102 13.99 14.16 -19.06
N ASP A 103 14.46 13.95 -20.29
CA ASP A 103 14.35 14.92 -21.40
C ASP A 103 13.11 14.70 -22.29
N ASP A 104 12.26 13.71 -21.99
CA ASP A 104 11.07 13.41 -22.78
C ASP A 104 9.92 14.37 -22.43
N PRO A 105 9.39 15.15 -23.39
CA PRO A 105 8.34 16.13 -23.13
C PRO A 105 6.99 15.53 -22.70
N ARG A 106 6.84 14.20 -22.74
CA ARG A 106 5.66 13.49 -22.21
C ARG A 106 5.66 13.41 -20.69
N PHE A 107 6.83 13.53 -20.06
CA PHE A 107 7.01 13.44 -18.61
C PHE A 107 7.46 14.81 -18.09
N GLU A 108 6.72 15.33 -17.11
CA GLU A 108 7.07 16.55 -16.41
C GLU A 108 7.56 16.21 -15.00
N GLY A 109 8.34 17.11 -14.40
CA GLY A 109 8.84 16.97 -13.03
C GLY A 109 10.28 16.47 -12.92
N ASN A 110 10.86 16.71 -11.76
CA ASN A 110 12.19 16.22 -11.39
C ASN A 110 12.14 14.75 -10.92
N GLU A 111 13.29 14.16 -10.60
CA GLU A 111 13.39 12.76 -10.17
C GLU A 111 12.44 12.42 -9.01
N GLU A 112 12.39 13.26 -7.97
CA GLU A 112 11.59 13.03 -6.77
C GLU A 112 10.09 13.13 -7.07
N GLU A 113 9.69 14.10 -7.89
CA GLU A 113 8.30 14.26 -8.35
C GLU A 113 7.84 13.04 -9.14
N ARG A 114 8.73 12.47 -9.95
CA ARG A 114 8.45 11.27 -10.75
C ARG A 114 8.45 10.02 -9.88
N MET A 115 9.35 9.90 -8.91
CA MET A 115 9.36 8.81 -7.94
C MET A 115 8.08 8.78 -7.10
N ALA A 116 7.60 9.94 -6.64
CA ALA A 116 6.31 10.04 -5.95
C ALA A 116 5.18 9.42 -6.78
N PHE A 117 5.10 9.80 -8.06
CA PHE A 117 4.09 9.30 -8.97
C PHE A 117 4.25 7.79 -9.22
N GLU A 118 5.46 7.29 -9.48
CA GLU A 118 5.74 5.86 -9.74
C GLU A 118 5.51 4.96 -8.52
N VAL A 119 5.63 5.49 -7.29
CA VAL A 119 5.42 4.73 -6.05
C VAL A 119 3.95 4.73 -5.61
N THR A 120 3.25 5.85 -5.76
CA THR A 120 1.92 6.05 -5.15
C THR A 120 0.80 6.39 -6.15
N GLY A 121 1.16 6.74 -7.39
CA GLY A 121 0.23 7.32 -8.36
C GLY A 121 -0.17 8.77 -8.06
N ARG A 122 0.49 9.43 -7.10
CA ARG A 122 0.17 10.78 -6.62
C ARG A 122 1.34 11.75 -6.87
N PRO A 123 1.06 13.04 -7.07
CA PRO A 123 2.12 14.04 -7.19
C PRO A 123 2.79 14.28 -5.82
N LEU A 124 4.06 14.70 -5.85
CA LEU A 124 4.87 14.88 -4.64
C LEU A 124 4.33 15.95 -3.68
N ASP A 125 3.60 16.95 -4.18
CA ASP A 125 2.99 17.99 -3.34
C ASP A 125 1.73 17.53 -2.60
N GLU A 126 1.24 16.32 -2.88
CA GLU A 126 0.13 15.68 -2.17
C GLU A 126 0.58 14.62 -1.16
N ILE A 127 1.87 14.28 -1.09
CA ILE A 127 2.37 13.17 -0.25
C ILE A 127 3.65 13.52 0.50
N GLU A 128 4.00 12.69 1.49
CA GLU A 128 5.35 12.69 2.07
C GLU A 128 6.09 11.44 1.62
N LEU A 129 7.12 11.57 0.79
CA LEU A 129 7.93 10.46 0.28
C LEU A 129 9.23 10.32 1.09
N SER A 130 9.64 9.10 1.43
CA SER A 130 10.93 8.87 2.08
C SER A 130 12.10 9.04 1.11
N GLU A 131 13.25 9.48 1.62
CA GLU A 131 14.47 9.71 0.82
C GLU A 131 14.99 8.45 0.10
N ASP A 132 14.67 7.27 0.64
CA ASP A 132 15.03 5.98 0.05
C ASP A 132 13.92 5.38 -0.83
N TYR A 133 12.82 6.12 -1.01
CA TYR A 133 11.65 5.74 -1.78
C TYR A 133 11.00 4.42 -1.34
N SER A 134 11.29 3.95 -0.13
CA SER A 134 10.74 2.69 0.42
C SER A 134 9.41 2.90 1.15
N SER A 135 9.02 4.14 1.40
CA SER A 135 7.76 4.47 2.06
C SER A 135 7.20 5.82 1.61
N ALA A 136 5.88 5.96 1.71
CA ALA A 136 5.20 7.23 1.50
C ALA A 136 4.00 7.36 2.44
N VAL A 137 3.71 8.57 2.91
CA VAL A 137 2.49 8.90 3.66
C VAL A 137 1.56 9.63 2.71
N VAL A 138 0.36 9.09 2.53
CA VAL A 138 -0.62 9.56 1.56
C VAL A 138 -1.89 9.98 2.32
N PRO A 139 -2.17 11.28 2.42
CA PRO A 139 -3.44 11.80 2.90
C PRO A 139 -4.55 11.52 1.88
N LEU A 140 -5.73 11.16 2.38
CA LEU A 140 -6.90 10.77 1.60
C LEU A 140 -8.18 11.31 2.25
N ASP A 141 -9.19 11.55 1.42
CA ASP A 141 -10.55 11.68 1.92
C ASP A 141 -10.99 10.34 2.54
N CYS A 142 -11.61 10.39 3.72
CA CYS A 142 -12.17 9.19 4.32
C CYS A 142 -13.36 8.67 3.50
N ALA A 143 -13.34 7.38 3.18
CA ALA A 143 -14.45 6.69 2.53
C ALA A 143 -15.70 6.70 3.43
N ALA A 144 -16.84 7.07 2.84
CA ALA A 144 -18.12 7.08 3.55
C ALA A 144 -18.69 5.67 3.79
N SER A 145 -18.24 4.69 2.99
CA SER A 145 -18.67 3.29 3.08
C SER A 145 -17.64 2.35 2.46
N PRO A 146 -17.68 1.04 2.74
CA PRO A 146 -16.84 0.03 2.08
C PRO A 146 -17.00 -0.08 0.57
N SER A 147 -18.04 0.53 0.00
CA SER A 147 -18.32 0.55 -1.45
C SER A 147 -18.00 1.91 -2.10
N ASP A 148 -17.43 2.84 -1.35
CA ASP A 148 -17.08 4.17 -1.82
C ASP A 148 -15.78 4.12 -2.64
N GLY A 149 -15.94 4.12 -3.97
CA GLY A 149 -14.82 4.11 -4.91
C GLY A 149 -14.35 5.50 -5.36
N GLU A 150 -14.87 6.59 -4.78
CA GLU A 150 -14.45 7.95 -5.16
C GLU A 150 -13.23 8.41 -4.35
N SER A 151 -13.09 7.92 -3.12
CA SER A 151 -12.01 8.28 -2.19
C SER A 151 -11.01 7.14 -2.03
N THR A 152 -10.24 6.87 -3.09
CA THR A 152 -9.28 5.76 -3.15
C THR A 152 -7.85 6.22 -3.38
N SER A 153 -6.91 5.37 -3.01
CA SER A 153 -5.52 5.43 -3.46
C SER A 153 -5.19 4.20 -4.26
N ILE A 154 -4.39 4.34 -5.30
CA ILE A 154 -4.05 3.24 -6.19
C ILE A 154 -2.84 2.47 -5.66
N VAL A 155 -2.87 1.15 -5.79
CA VAL A 155 -1.71 0.28 -5.68
C VAL A 155 -1.53 -0.39 -7.03
N TYR A 156 -0.34 -0.31 -7.59
CA TYR A 156 -0.05 -0.94 -8.87
C TYR A 156 1.33 -1.59 -8.91
N PHE A 157 1.44 -2.58 -9.78
CA PHE A 157 2.63 -3.37 -10.00
C PHE A 157 3.09 -3.18 -11.44
N SER A 158 4.21 -2.51 -11.61
CA SER A 158 4.80 -2.19 -12.92
C SER A 158 6.04 -3.04 -13.22
N GLN A 159 6.35 -3.13 -14.51
CA GLN A 159 7.64 -3.55 -15.06
C GLN A 159 8.21 -2.38 -15.86
N VAL A 160 9.54 -2.34 -15.98
CA VAL A 160 10.24 -1.35 -16.80
C VAL A 160 11.02 -2.08 -17.88
N ILE A 161 10.81 -1.71 -19.15
CA ILE A 161 11.51 -2.29 -20.30
C ILE A 161 11.98 -1.15 -21.19
N GLY A 162 13.30 -0.91 -21.21
CA GLY A 162 13.86 0.25 -21.88
C GLY A 162 13.28 1.55 -21.28
N ASP A 163 12.69 2.37 -22.14
CA ASP A 163 12.07 3.65 -21.81
C ASP A 163 10.56 3.58 -21.54
N GLU A 164 10.02 2.38 -21.29
CA GLU A 164 8.61 2.17 -20.99
C GLU A 164 8.38 1.58 -19.59
N SER A 165 7.47 2.20 -18.83
CA SER A 165 6.87 1.65 -17.60
C SER A 165 5.50 1.06 -17.95
N ILE A 166 5.31 -0.24 -17.67
CA ILE A 166 4.13 -1.01 -18.06
C ILE A 166 3.48 -1.59 -16.79
N THR A 167 2.26 -1.19 -16.49
CA THR A 167 1.47 -1.75 -15.37
C THR A 167 0.95 -3.15 -15.73
N LEU A 168 1.26 -4.14 -14.90
CA LEU A 168 0.66 -5.48 -14.95
C LEU A 168 -0.63 -5.52 -14.14
N ALA A 169 -0.58 -5.14 -12.86
CA ALA A 169 -1.71 -5.24 -11.95
C ALA A 169 -1.96 -3.91 -11.26
N ARG A 170 -3.24 -3.59 -11.02
CA ARG A 170 -3.65 -2.43 -10.25
C ARG A 170 -4.89 -2.73 -9.41
N THR A 171 -5.01 -2.04 -8.30
CA THR A 171 -6.20 -2.07 -7.47
C THR A 171 -6.31 -0.77 -6.69
N ASP A 172 -7.54 -0.37 -6.41
CA ASP A 172 -7.83 0.81 -5.62
C ASP A 172 -8.08 0.43 -4.16
N VAL A 173 -7.63 1.28 -3.25
CA VAL A 173 -7.73 1.07 -1.80
C VAL A 173 -8.43 2.27 -1.17
N ALA A 174 -9.55 2.03 -0.52
CA ALA A 174 -10.28 3.02 0.27
C ALA A 174 -9.94 2.85 1.75
N VAL A 175 -9.97 3.94 2.51
CA VAL A 175 -9.76 3.94 3.97
C VAL A 175 -10.94 4.65 4.66
N MET A 176 -11.51 4.01 5.67
CA MET A 176 -12.58 4.60 6.50
C MET A 176 -12.00 5.33 7.72
N GLN A 177 -12.81 6.20 8.34
CA GLN A 177 -12.40 6.98 9.52
C GLN A 177 -11.94 6.12 10.72
N GLY A 178 -12.34 4.86 10.80
CA GLY A 178 -11.87 3.91 11.82
C GLY A 178 -10.54 3.21 11.48
N GLY A 179 -9.94 3.53 10.33
CA GLY A 179 -8.72 2.92 9.82
C GLY A 179 -8.94 1.59 9.10
N GLU A 180 -10.19 1.22 8.80
CA GLU A 180 -10.49 0.04 8.00
C GLU A 180 -10.22 0.30 6.51
N LEU A 181 -9.47 -0.60 5.89
CA LEU A 181 -9.11 -0.60 4.47
C LEU A 181 -10.02 -1.54 3.68
N TYR A 182 -10.37 -1.12 2.47
CA TYR A 182 -11.20 -1.87 1.53
C TYR A 182 -10.60 -1.83 0.13
N ILE A 183 -10.75 -2.93 -0.60
CA ILE A 183 -10.22 -3.09 -1.95
C ILE A 183 -11.34 -2.84 -2.97
N HIS A 184 -11.02 -2.02 -3.95
CA HIS A 184 -11.87 -1.64 -5.07
C HIS A 184 -11.16 -1.93 -6.39
N GLU A 185 -11.97 -2.05 -7.44
CA GLU A 185 -11.56 -2.08 -8.86
C GLU A 185 -10.20 -2.74 -9.11
N THR A 186 -10.19 -4.07 -9.08
CA THR A 186 -8.98 -4.86 -9.34
C THR A 186 -8.87 -5.20 -10.82
N GLU A 187 -7.70 -4.95 -11.40
CA GLU A 187 -7.39 -5.30 -12.78
C GLU A 187 -6.00 -5.93 -12.87
N VAL A 188 -5.91 -7.03 -13.62
CA VAL A 188 -4.63 -7.58 -14.09
C VAL A 188 -4.66 -7.56 -15.61
N ARG A 189 -3.79 -6.77 -16.22
CA ARG A 189 -3.69 -6.57 -17.66
C ARG A 189 -3.45 -7.90 -18.35
N ASP A 190 -4.22 -8.19 -19.39
CA ASP A 190 -4.14 -9.40 -20.23
C ASP A 190 -4.43 -10.73 -19.50
N TRP A 191 -4.81 -10.69 -18.22
CA TRP A 191 -5.09 -11.89 -17.40
C TRP A 191 -6.46 -11.82 -16.72
N GLN A 192 -7.10 -12.96 -16.57
CA GLN A 192 -8.33 -13.10 -15.78
C GLN A 192 -8.38 -14.46 -15.11
N LEU A 193 -9.19 -14.59 -14.06
CA LEU A 193 -9.45 -15.89 -13.45
C LEU A 193 -10.54 -16.64 -14.19
N ASP A 194 -10.32 -17.93 -14.44
CA ASP A 194 -11.36 -18.85 -14.90
C ASP A 194 -12.32 -19.24 -13.75
N SER A 195 -13.36 -20.01 -14.05
CA SER A 195 -14.32 -20.46 -13.02
C SER A 195 -13.72 -21.40 -11.95
N ASN A 196 -12.50 -21.86 -12.13
CA ASN A 196 -11.76 -22.71 -11.20
C ASN A 196 -10.71 -21.91 -10.40
N GLY A 197 -10.59 -20.60 -10.63
CA GLY A 197 -9.60 -19.75 -10.00
C GLY A 197 -8.19 -19.87 -10.59
N ASN A 198 -8.05 -20.36 -11.83
CA ASN A 198 -6.77 -20.36 -12.53
C ASN A 198 -6.61 -19.09 -13.36
N TRP A 199 -5.39 -18.57 -13.44
CA TRP A 199 -5.07 -17.46 -14.32
C TRP A 199 -5.03 -17.91 -15.78
N ILE A 200 -5.81 -17.22 -16.63
CA ILE A 200 -5.84 -17.44 -18.07
C ILE A 200 -5.66 -16.11 -18.81
N PRO A 201 -5.07 -16.11 -20.02
CA PRO A 201 -5.04 -14.93 -20.87
C PRO A 201 -6.47 -14.45 -21.20
N GLN A 202 -6.67 -13.13 -21.29
CA GLN A 202 -7.94 -12.51 -21.71
C GLN A 202 -8.22 -12.70 -23.22
#